data_AF-A0A1R3ILG4-F1
#
_entry.id   AF-A0A1R3ILG4-F1
#
_cell.length_a   1.000
_cell.length_b   1.000
_cell.length_c   1.000
_cell.angle_alpha   90.00
_cell.angle_beta   90.00
_cell.angle_gamma   90.00
#
_symmetry.space_group_name_H-M   'P 1'
#
loop_
_entity.id
_entity.type
_entity.pdbx_description
1 polymer ?
#
loop_
_entity_poly.entity_id
_entity_poly.type
_entity_poly.pdbx_seq_one_letter_code
_entity_poly.pdbx_strand_id
1 'polypeptide(L)'
;MAVVQANNLLEDQSQLESGSLSTLESGPYGTFVGIYDGHGGPETSRYINDHLFQHLKRFTTEQQSMSVDVIKKAYQATEDGFYSLVTKQWPMKPQIAAVGSCCLVGVVCNGILYIANLGDSRAVLGRLVKATGEILATQLSAEHNVAIESVRQEMHSFHPDDPHIVVLKHNVWRVKGLIQISRSIGDVYLKKAEYNREPLYQKFRLREPFRKPILSSEPSISVHELQPHDQFLIFASDGLWEHLSNQDAVDIVQNSPRNGIARRLVKAALQEAAKKREMRYSDLKKIDRGVRRHFHDDITVVVVYLDSNLVSRASSVKGPSLSVRGGGVHLPAKTLAPCSTPMEVNIS
;
A
#
# COMPACT_ATOMS: atom_id res chain seq x y z
N MET A 1 -9.33 0.68 10.91
CA MET A 1 -8.50 1.47 9.96
C MET A 1 -8.43 2.92 10.40
N ALA A 2 -7.39 3.65 9.98
CA ALA A 2 -7.27 5.10 10.12
C ALA A 2 -6.43 5.64 8.97
N VAL A 3 -6.70 6.89 8.57
CA VAL A 3 -5.93 7.61 7.55
C VAL A 3 -5.71 9.05 7.99
N VAL A 4 -4.56 9.63 7.68
CA VAL A 4 -4.31 11.07 7.74
C VAL A 4 -3.64 11.54 6.45
N GLN A 5 -4.11 12.68 5.93
CA GLN A 5 -3.60 13.28 4.72
C GLN A 5 -2.52 14.32 5.03
N ALA A 6 -1.39 14.23 4.33
CA ALA A 6 -0.31 15.20 4.26
C ALA A 6 -0.27 15.92 2.91
N ASN A 7 -0.48 15.19 1.81
CA ASN A 7 -0.43 15.71 0.44
C ASN A 7 -1.62 16.63 0.12
N ASN A 8 -1.55 17.39 -0.98
CA ASN A 8 -2.67 18.22 -1.43
C ASN A 8 -3.92 17.38 -1.76
N LEU A 9 -3.70 16.23 -2.37
CA LEU A 9 -4.68 15.17 -2.58
C LEU A 9 -4.26 13.98 -1.73
N LEU A 10 -5.20 13.27 -1.12
CA LEU A 10 -4.90 11.99 -0.46
C LEU A 10 -4.60 10.96 -1.56
N GLU A 11 -3.35 10.52 -1.61
CA GLU A 11 -2.89 9.55 -2.60
C GLU A 11 -3.05 8.12 -2.08
N ASP A 12 -2.89 7.91 -0.77
CA ASP A 12 -3.19 6.66 -0.07
C ASP A 12 -4.63 6.18 -0.26
N GLN A 13 -4.80 4.87 -0.42
CA GLN A 13 -6.07 4.15 -0.35
C GLN A 13 -5.94 2.91 0.57
N SER A 14 -7.07 2.43 1.09
CA SER A 14 -7.11 1.15 1.81
C SER A 14 -8.42 0.42 1.59
N GLN A 15 -8.39 -0.89 1.81
CA GLN A 15 -9.53 -1.78 1.61
C GLN A 15 -9.55 -2.85 2.70
N LEU A 16 -10.74 -3.19 3.20
CA LEU A 16 -10.94 -4.28 4.14
C LEU A 16 -12.24 -5.00 3.79
N GLU A 17 -12.12 -6.21 3.29
CA GLU A 17 -13.25 -7.04 2.87
C GLU A 17 -13.24 -8.33 3.68
N SER A 18 -14.41 -8.80 4.12
CA SER A 18 -14.54 -10.07 4.81
C SER A 18 -15.78 -10.80 4.31
N GLY A 19 -15.65 -12.09 4.00
CA GLY A 19 -16.71 -12.88 3.38
C GLY A 19 -16.16 -13.80 2.30
N SER A 20 -16.96 -14.06 1.26
CA SER A 20 -16.52 -14.89 0.13
C SER A 20 -15.39 -14.20 -0.65
N LEU A 21 -14.26 -14.89 -0.74
CA LEU A 21 -13.11 -14.53 -1.56
C LEU A 21 -13.25 -15.02 -3.00
N SER A 22 -14.42 -15.51 -3.41
CA SER A 22 -14.74 -15.90 -4.78
C SER A 22 -16.01 -15.20 -5.28
N THR A 23 -16.20 -15.15 -6.60
CA THR A 23 -17.45 -14.65 -7.20
C THR A 23 -18.66 -15.54 -6.91
N LEU A 24 -18.43 -16.80 -6.49
CA LEU A 24 -19.45 -17.72 -6.05
C LEU A 24 -19.58 -17.70 -4.51
N GLU A 25 -20.80 -17.84 -4.00
CA GLU A 25 -21.06 -17.95 -2.55
C GLU A 25 -20.50 -19.23 -1.93
N SER A 26 -20.23 -20.26 -2.74
CA SER A 26 -19.73 -21.56 -2.30
C SER A 26 -18.21 -21.65 -2.18
N GLY A 27 -17.45 -20.62 -2.62
CA GLY A 27 -15.99 -20.66 -2.56
C GLY A 27 -15.43 -20.24 -1.21
N PRO A 28 -14.10 -20.06 -1.12
CA PRO A 28 -13.43 -19.88 0.15
C PRO A 28 -13.83 -18.56 0.82
N TYR A 29 -13.98 -18.59 2.14
CA TYR A 29 -14.23 -17.41 2.95
C TYR A 29 -12.94 -16.92 3.61
N GLY A 30 -12.85 -15.62 3.80
CA GLY A 30 -11.71 -15.05 4.48
C GLY A 30 -11.79 -13.54 4.60
N THR A 31 -10.64 -12.94 4.87
CA THR A 31 -10.49 -11.49 5.01
C THR A 31 -9.37 -11.01 4.10
N PHE A 32 -9.67 -10.00 3.30
CA PHE A 32 -8.72 -9.29 2.45
C PHE A 32 -8.45 -7.90 3.05
N VAL A 33 -7.18 -7.53 3.11
CA VAL A 33 -6.71 -6.22 3.55
C VAL A 33 -5.82 -5.65 2.45
N GLY A 34 -6.06 -4.40 2.06
CA GLY A 34 -5.23 -3.67 1.11
C GLY A 34 -4.76 -2.33 1.67
N ILE A 35 -3.49 -2.00 1.46
CA ILE A 35 -2.90 -0.66 1.63
C ILE A 35 -2.24 -0.30 0.31
N TYR A 36 -2.65 0.82 -0.27
CA TYR A 36 -2.19 1.27 -1.57
C TYR A 36 -1.69 2.70 -1.41
N ASP A 37 -0.38 2.81 -1.29
CA ASP A 37 0.32 4.08 -1.08
C ASP A 37 0.67 4.66 -2.45
N GLY A 38 -0.09 5.68 -2.83
CA GLY A 38 -0.08 6.27 -4.17
C GLY A 38 0.91 7.40 -4.26
N HIS A 39 1.50 7.60 -5.44
CA HIS A 39 2.43 8.71 -5.68
C HIS A 39 2.27 9.30 -7.08
N GLY A 40 2.51 10.61 -7.17
CA GLY A 40 2.38 11.37 -8.43
C GLY A 40 0.93 11.64 -8.85
N GLY A 41 -0.03 11.18 -8.04
CA GLY A 41 -1.46 11.27 -8.21
C GLY A 41 -2.18 10.09 -7.54
N PRO A 42 -3.48 10.21 -7.21
CA PRO A 42 -4.25 9.13 -6.59
C PRO A 42 -4.83 8.12 -7.59
N GLU A 43 -4.59 8.28 -8.90
CA GLU A 43 -5.25 7.49 -9.95
C GLU A 43 -4.92 5.99 -9.85
N THR A 44 -3.66 5.64 -9.62
CA THR A 44 -3.24 4.24 -9.55
C THR A 44 -3.76 3.56 -8.29
N SER A 45 -3.62 4.18 -7.12
CA SER A 45 -4.10 3.62 -5.85
C SER A 45 -5.62 3.43 -5.85
N ARG A 46 -6.38 4.36 -6.45
CA ARG A 46 -7.83 4.22 -6.67
C ARG A 46 -8.15 3.08 -7.63
N TYR A 47 -7.43 2.97 -8.74
CA TYR A 47 -7.62 1.88 -9.69
C TYR A 47 -7.40 0.52 -9.01
N ILE A 48 -6.35 0.39 -8.18
CA ILE A 48 -6.10 -0.83 -7.40
C ILE A 48 -7.28 -1.13 -6.48
N ASN A 49 -7.76 -0.12 -5.73
CA ASN A 49 -8.88 -0.26 -4.79
C ASN A 49 -10.16 -0.79 -5.47
N ASP A 50 -10.44 -0.31 -6.68
CA ASP A 50 -11.63 -0.68 -7.46
C ASP A 50 -11.52 -2.08 -8.10
N HIS A 51 -10.32 -2.57 -8.42
CA HIS A 51 -10.13 -3.72 -9.31
C HIS A 51 -9.44 -4.93 -8.66
N LEU A 52 -8.44 -4.74 -7.79
CA LEU A 52 -7.56 -5.83 -7.35
C LEU A 52 -8.32 -6.93 -6.60
N PHE A 53 -9.21 -6.56 -5.67
CA PHE A 53 -10.04 -7.53 -4.96
C PHE A 53 -10.98 -8.28 -5.92
N GLN A 54 -11.53 -7.63 -6.93
CA GLN A 54 -12.40 -8.28 -7.92
C GLN A 54 -11.63 -9.28 -8.79
N HIS A 55 -10.41 -8.93 -9.21
CA HIS A 55 -9.53 -9.87 -9.92
C HIS A 55 -9.17 -11.06 -9.03
N LEU A 56 -8.86 -10.83 -7.76
CA LEU A 56 -8.61 -11.89 -6.79
C LEU A 56 -9.84 -12.82 -6.65
N LYS A 57 -11.05 -12.26 -6.54
CA LYS A 57 -12.28 -13.07 -6.51
C LYS A 57 -12.47 -13.91 -7.76
N ARG A 58 -12.26 -13.33 -8.93
CA ARG A 58 -12.35 -14.03 -10.21
C ARG A 58 -11.38 -15.20 -10.29
N PHE A 59 -10.09 -14.95 -10.03
CA PHE A 59 -9.06 -15.98 -10.12
C PHE A 59 -9.20 -17.06 -9.03
N THR A 60 -9.71 -16.70 -7.84
CA THR A 60 -10.08 -17.67 -6.81
C THR A 60 -11.20 -18.60 -7.29
N THR A 61 -12.21 -18.07 -7.98
CA THR A 61 -13.27 -18.89 -8.59
C THR A 61 -12.70 -19.83 -9.66
N GLU A 62 -11.88 -19.30 -10.56
CA GLU A 62 -11.26 -20.08 -11.65
C GLU A 62 -10.39 -21.22 -11.12
N GLN A 63 -9.69 -21.01 -10.00
CA GLN A 63 -8.82 -22.03 -9.36
C GLN A 63 -9.48 -22.80 -8.22
N GLN A 64 -10.73 -22.48 -7.88
CA GLN A 64 -11.50 -23.08 -6.79
C GLN A 64 -10.83 -22.98 -5.39
N SER A 65 -9.78 -22.18 -5.25
CA SER A 65 -8.99 -22.05 -4.02
C SER A 65 -8.21 -20.73 -4.00
N MET A 66 -7.88 -20.26 -2.79
CA MET A 66 -6.95 -19.15 -2.61
C MET A 66 -5.52 -19.69 -2.64
N SER A 67 -4.63 -19.06 -3.41
CA SER A 67 -3.25 -19.50 -3.58
C SER A 67 -2.32 -18.33 -3.92
N VAL A 68 -1.01 -18.56 -3.85
CA VAL A 68 0.01 -17.61 -4.33
C VAL A 68 -0.20 -17.27 -5.80
N ASP A 69 -0.56 -18.25 -6.64
CA ASP A 69 -0.80 -18.03 -8.07
C ASP A 69 -2.02 -17.15 -8.33
N VAL A 70 -3.10 -17.31 -7.56
CA VAL A 70 -4.27 -16.42 -7.61
C VAL A 70 -3.85 -14.98 -7.33
N ILE A 71 -3.05 -14.75 -6.30
CA ILE A 71 -2.59 -13.41 -5.93
C ILE A 71 -1.69 -12.84 -7.03
N LYS A 72 -0.73 -13.61 -7.55
CA LYS A 72 0.11 -13.17 -8.69
C LYS A 72 -0.72 -12.78 -9.91
N LYS A 73 -1.70 -13.61 -10.28
CA LYS A 73 -2.61 -13.32 -11.41
C LYS A 73 -3.46 -12.07 -11.16
N ALA A 74 -3.93 -11.86 -9.93
CA ALA A 74 -4.69 -10.66 -9.57
C ALA A 74 -3.85 -9.39 -9.74
N TYR A 75 -2.62 -9.38 -9.21
CA TYR A 75 -1.68 -8.27 -9.38
C TYR A 75 -1.36 -8.01 -10.85
N GLN A 76 -1.06 -9.05 -11.62
CA GLN A 76 -0.78 -8.94 -13.04
C GLN A 76 -1.97 -8.35 -13.82
N ALA A 77 -3.19 -8.83 -13.56
CA ALA A 77 -4.39 -8.31 -14.21
C ALA A 77 -4.67 -6.84 -13.84
N THR A 78 -4.42 -6.44 -12.58
CA THR A 78 -4.53 -5.04 -12.16
C THR A 78 -3.51 -4.15 -12.88
N GLU A 79 -2.24 -4.58 -12.98
CA GLU A 79 -1.21 -3.85 -13.71
C GLU A 79 -1.56 -3.73 -15.21
N ASP A 80 -1.96 -4.82 -15.87
CA ASP A 80 -2.33 -4.82 -17.29
C ASP A 80 -3.56 -3.94 -17.56
N GLY A 81 -4.51 -3.94 -16.63
CA GLY A 81 -5.68 -3.07 -16.68
C GLY A 81 -5.31 -1.58 -16.57
N PHE A 82 -4.44 -1.24 -15.62
CA PHE A 82 -3.97 0.14 -15.47
C PHE A 82 -3.08 0.58 -16.65
N TYR A 83 -2.24 -0.33 -17.16
CA TYR A 83 -1.46 -0.08 -18.38
C TYR A 83 -2.36 0.21 -19.59
N SER A 84 -3.45 -0.54 -19.74
CA SER A 84 -4.45 -0.29 -20.79
C SER A 84 -5.14 1.07 -20.63
N LEU A 85 -5.39 1.50 -19.39
CA LEU A 85 -5.91 2.83 -19.08
C LEU A 85 -4.92 3.93 -19.48
N VAL A 86 -3.63 3.77 -19.15
CA VAL A 86 -2.55 4.70 -19.54
C VAL A 86 -2.47 4.80 -21.06
N THR A 87 -2.47 3.67 -21.77
CA THR A 87 -2.45 3.62 -23.24
C THR A 87 -3.60 4.41 -23.85
N LYS A 88 -4.82 4.22 -23.33
CA LYS A 88 -6.03 4.92 -23.80
C LYS A 88 -5.98 6.43 -23.52
N GLN A 89 -5.45 6.83 -22.37
CA GLN A 89 -5.43 8.24 -21.95
C GLN A 89 -4.22 9.03 -22.45
N TRP A 90 -3.15 8.36 -22.89
CA TRP A 90 -1.89 9.00 -23.27
C TRP A 90 -2.01 10.20 -24.22
N PRO A 91 -2.86 10.18 -25.28
CA PRO A 91 -2.99 11.33 -26.18
C PRO A 91 -3.54 12.60 -25.52
N MET A 92 -4.31 12.47 -24.45
CA MET A 92 -4.96 13.61 -23.77
C MET A 92 -4.35 13.94 -22.39
N LYS A 93 -3.90 12.92 -21.66
CA LYS A 93 -3.37 13.02 -20.30
C LYS A 93 -2.09 12.18 -20.16
N PRO A 94 -0.98 12.55 -20.81
CA PRO A 94 0.27 11.77 -20.80
C PRO A 94 0.86 11.58 -19.40
N GLN A 95 0.59 12.51 -18.47
CA GLN A 95 1.14 12.46 -17.11
C GLN A 95 0.63 11.26 -16.28
N ILE A 96 -0.49 10.62 -16.70
CA ILE A 96 -0.96 9.40 -16.04
C ILE A 96 0.08 8.27 -16.06
N ALA A 97 0.99 8.28 -17.03
CA ALA A 97 2.08 7.29 -17.10
C ALA A 97 3.09 7.42 -15.95
N ALA A 98 3.14 8.57 -15.27
CA ALA A 98 4.03 8.84 -14.13
C ALA A 98 3.31 8.76 -12.77
N VAL A 99 2.07 8.30 -12.75
CA VAL A 99 1.34 7.97 -11.50
C VAL A 99 1.58 6.49 -11.19
N GLY A 100 1.83 6.19 -9.92
CA GLY A 100 2.05 4.83 -9.45
C GLY A 100 1.50 4.62 -8.05
N SER A 101 1.61 3.39 -7.58
CA SER A 101 1.25 3.04 -6.21
C SER A 101 2.05 1.83 -5.74
N CYS A 102 2.59 1.92 -4.53
CA CYS A 102 2.90 0.74 -3.72
C CYS A 102 1.61 -0.02 -3.43
N CYS A 103 1.69 -1.33 -3.25
CA CYS A 103 0.53 -2.18 -3.07
C CYS A 103 0.87 -3.33 -2.12
N LEU A 104 0.34 -3.24 -0.90
CA LEU A 104 0.43 -4.27 0.13
C LEU A 104 -0.94 -4.92 0.28
N VAL A 105 -0.98 -6.24 0.14
CA VAL A 105 -2.18 -7.04 0.35
C VAL A 105 -1.92 -8.14 1.39
N GLY A 106 -2.86 -8.28 2.33
CA GLY A 106 -2.99 -9.42 3.21
C GLY A 106 -4.26 -10.21 2.93
N VAL A 107 -4.16 -11.54 2.84
CA VAL A 107 -5.33 -12.42 2.71
C VAL A 107 -5.27 -13.50 3.78
N VAL A 108 -6.27 -13.53 4.67
CA VAL A 108 -6.47 -14.60 5.63
C VAL A 108 -7.54 -15.54 5.11
N CYS A 109 -7.17 -16.80 4.84
CA CYS A 109 -8.07 -17.82 4.31
C CYS A 109 -7.66 -19.20 4.86
N ASN A 110 -8.60 -19.93 5.45
CA ASN A 110 -8.40 -21.30 5.96
C ASN A 110 -7.15 -21.46 6.87
N GLY A 111 -6.92 -20.51 7.78
CA GLY A 111 -5.77 -20.55 8.70
C GLY A 111 -4.43 -20.14 8.05
N ILE A 112 -4.42 -19.82 6.77
CA ILE A 112 -3.23 -19.32 6.07
C ILE A 112 -3.34 -17.80 5.89
N LEU A 113 -2.25 -17.11 6.18
CA LEU A 113 -2.04 -15.71 5.88
C LEU A 113 -1.10 -15.59 4.68
N TYR A 114 -1.58 -14.97 3.61
CA TYR A 114 -0.77 -14.56 2.47
C TYR A 114 -0.47 -13.07 2.61
N ILE A 115 0.79 -12.68 2.44
CA ILE A 115 1.21 -11.27 2.38
C ILE A 115 1.90 -11.05 1.03
N ALA A 116 1.34 -10.18 0.20
CA ALA A 116 1.91 -9.77 -1.07
C ALA A 116 2.25 -8.29 -1.03
N ASN A 117 3.47 -7.91 -1.45
CA ASN A 117 3.92 -6.53 -1.39
C ASN A 117 4.62 -6.08 -2.67
N LEU A 118 4.34 -4.84 -3.07
CA LEU A 118 5.06 -4.02 -4.04
C LEU A 118 5.37 -2.68 -3.36
N GLY A 119 6.62 -2.26 -3.39
CA GLY A 119 7.06 -1.02 -2.73
C GLY A 119 7.40 -1.24 -1.27
N ASP A 120 7.14 -0.22 -0.46
CA ASP A 120 7.68 -0.02 0.90
C ASP A 120 6.62 0.21 1.98
N SER A 121 5.35 -0.02 1.65
CA SER A 121 4.35 -0.38 2.66
C SER A 121 4.78 -1.67 3.37
N ARG A 122 4.35 -1.87 4.63
CA ARG A 122 4.78 -3.00 5.46
C ARG A 122 3.65 -3.65 6.26
N ALA A 123 3.72 -4.97 6.36
CA ALA A 123 2.88 -5.81 7.24
C ALA A 123 3.71 -6.37 8.41
N VAL A 124 3.23 -6.19 9.63
CA VAL A 124 3.88 -6.63 10.88
C VAL A 124 2.91 -7.46 11.71
N LEU A 125 3.37 -8.62 12.19
CA LEU A 125 2.67 -9.51 13.09
C LEU A 125 3.10 -9.26 14.54
N GLY A 126 2.13 -9.06 15.42
CA GLY A 126 2.33 -9.15 16.87
C GLY A 126 2.16 -10.59 17.34
N ARG A 127 3.25 -11.22 17.79
CA ARG A 127 3.27 -12.61 18.25
C ARG A 127 3.58 -12.71 19.74
N LEU A 128 2.72 -13.41 20.48
CA LEU A 128 2.92 -13.70 21.89
C LEU A 128 4.06 -14.71 22.11
N VAL A 129 5.05 -14.34 22.90
CA VAL A 129 6.09 -15.23 23.42
C VAL A 129 5.60 -15.83 24.72
N LYS A 130 5.18 -17.10 24.70
CA LYS A 130 4.56 -17.77 25.86
C LYS A 130 5.43 -17.74 27.13
N ALA A 131 6.75 -17.82 26.97
CA ALA A 131 7.68 -17.87 28.10
C ALA A 131 7.74 -16.56 28.89
N THR A 132 7.60 -15.42 28.21
CA THR A 132 7.73 -14.08 28.83
C THR A 132 6.40 -13.34 28.95
N GLY A 133 5.38 -13.73 28.16
CA GLY A 133 4.14 -12.99 28.03
C GLY A 133 4.24 -11.74 27.14
N GLU A 134 5.42 -11.48 26.57
CA GLU A 134 5.67 -10.33 25.69
C GLU A 134 5.13 -10.57 24.29
N ILE A 135 4.83 -9.48 23.57
CA ILE A 135 4.43 -9.54 22.16
C ILE A 135 5.59 -9.00 21.34
N LEU A 136 6.20 -9.86 20.53
CA LEU A 136 7.28 -9.45 19.63
C LEU A 136 6.75 -9.14 18.24
N ALA A 137 7.36 -8.13 17.61
CA ALA A 137 7.09 -7.75 16.25
C ALA A 137 7.85 -8.64 15.26
N THR A 138 7.12 -9.26 14.33
CA THR A 138 7.68 -10.00 13.20
C THR A 138 7.22 -9.35 11.90
N GLN A 139 8.16 -8.81 11.12
CA GLN A 139 7.87 -8.30 9.78
C GLN A 139 7.56 -9.45 8.83
N LEU A 140 6.44 -9.35 8.10
CA LEU A 140 5.97 -10.40 7.18
C LEU A 140 6.20 -10.05 5.70
N SER A 141 6.39 -8.77 5.37
CA SER A 141 6.58 -8.28 4.01
C SER A 141 8.04 -7.91 3.74
N ALA A 142 8.55 -8.29 2.57
CA ALA A 142 9.77 -7.69 2.04
C ALA A 142 9.45 -6.27 1.52
N GLU A 143 10.36 -5.33 1.76
CA GLU A 143 10.25 -3.95 1.28
C GLU A 143 11.14 -3.74 0.05
N HIS A 144 10.66 -2.93 -0.87
CA HIS A 144 11.30 -2.70 -2.17
C HIS A 144 11.74 -1.24 -2.30
N ASN A 145 12.37 -0.70 -1.26
CA ASN A 145 12.95 0.65 -1.24
C ASN A 145 14.47 0.58 -1.42
N VAL A 146 15.03 1.39 -2.31
CA VAL A 146 16.48 1.43 -2.58
C VAL A 146 17.31 2.08 -1.48
N ALA A 147 16.69 2.56 -0.40
CA ALA A 147 17.39 2.82 0.86
C ALA A 147 17.98 1.53 1.46
N ILE A 148 17.39 0.37 1.18
CA ILE A 148 17.84 -0.95 1.61
C ILE A 148 18.92 -1.47 0.66
N GLU A 149 20.08 -1.85 1.21
CA GLU A 149 21.24 -2.28 0.43
C GLU A 149 20.97 -3.51 -0.44
N SER A 150 20.25 -4.52 0.08
CA SER A 150 19.92 -5.71 -0.71
C SER A 150 19.05 -5.40 -1.94
N VAL A 151 18.14 -4.42 -1.82
CA VAL A 151 17.32 -3.96 -2.95
C VAL A 151 18.18 -3.22 -3.98
N ARG A 152 19.20 -2.46 -3.53
CA ARG A 152 20.17 -1.85 -4.45
C ARG A 152 20.95 -2.91 -5.23
N GLN A 153 21.44 -3.93 -4.53
CA GLN A 153 22.18 -5.04 -5.15
C GLN A 153 21.34 -5.80 -6.16
N GLU A 154 20.07 -6.08 -5.83
CA GLU A 154 19.10 -6.68 -6.74
C GLU A 154 18.92 -5.82 -8.00
N MET A 155 18.73 -4.51 -7.86
CA MET A 155 18.58 -3.59 -9.00
C MET A 155 19.79 -3.60 -9.92
N HIS A 156 21.01 -3.59 -9.36
CA HIS A 156 22.25 -3.71 -10.13
C HIS A 156 22.38 -5.08 -10.81
N SER A 157 21.95 -6.17 -10.17
CA SER A 157 21.96 -7.51 -10.76
C SER A 157 21.04 -7.62 -11.97
N PHE A 158 19.87 -6.96 -11.96
CA PHE A 158 18.94 -6.96 -13.09
C PHE A 158 19.37 -6.01 -14.22
N HIS A 159 20.18 -5.00 -13.89
CA HIS A 159 20.66 -3.96 -14.81
C HIS A 159 22.19 -3.85 -14.79
N PRO A 160 22.93 -4.92 -15.14
CA PRO A 160 24.40 -4.94 -15.04
C PRO A 160 25.07 -3.89 -15.95
N ASP A 161 24.40 -3.47 -17.02
CA ASP A 161 24.89 -2.49 -17.99
C ASP A 161 24.52 -1.04 -17.63
N ASP A 162 23.79 -0.81 -16.53
CA ASP A 162 23.37 0.53 -16.09
C ASP A 162 23.96 0.87 -14.72
N PRO A 163 25.19 1.43 -14.66
CA PRO A 163 25.81 1.80 -13.39
C PRO A 163 25.04 2.91 -12.65
N HIS A 164 24.11 3.59 -13.32
CA HIS A 164 23.28 4.66 -12.77
C HIS A 164 21.83 4.19 -12.50
N ILE A 165 21.58 2.88 -12.45
CA ILE A 165 20.25 2.33 -12.15
C ILE A 165 19.73 2.84 -10.80
N VAL A 166 20.62 2.96 -9.81
CA VAL A 166 20.36 3.54 -8.50
C VAL A 166 21.42 4.58 -8.20
N VAL A 167 21.00 5.78 -7.80
CA VAL A 167 21.90 6.91 -7.50
C VAL A 167 21.50 7.60 -6.20
N LEU A 168 22.49 8.11 -5.46
CA LEU A 168 22.26 8.96 -4.30
C LEU A 168 22.02 10.39 -4.77
N LYS A 169 20.81 10.92 -4.52
CA LYS A 169 20.42 12.30 -4.92
C LYS A 169 19.83 13.02 -3.72
N HIS A 170 20.44 14.13 -3.33
CA HIS A 170 20.08 14.88 -2.10
C HIS A 170 20.06 13.98 -0.85
N ASN A 171 21.09 13.14 -0.69
CA ASN A 171 21.23 12.18 0.42
C ASN A 171 20.12 11.12 0.51
N VAL A 172 19.36 10.91 -0.58
CA VAL A 172 18.33 9.88 -0.68
C VAL A 172 18.61 9.01 -1.90
N TRP A 173 18.63 7.69 -1.70
CA TRP A 173 18.80 6.72 -2.78
C TRP A 173 17.56 6.72 -3.67
N ARG A 174 17.76 6.80 -4.99
CA ARG A 174 16.67 6.83 -5.97
C ARG A 174 17.00 6.01 -7.20
N VAL A 175 16.03 5.23 -7.67
CA VAL A 175 16.03 4.58 -8.98
C VAL A 175 16.04 5.65 -10.07
N LYS A 176 17.08 5.64 -10.92
CA LYS A 176 17.35 6.63 -11.98
C LYS A 176 17.25 8.10 -11.51
N GLY A 177 17.43 8.37 -10.21
CA GLY A 177 17.31 9.71 -9.63
C GLY A 177 15.88 10.26 -9.51
N LEU A 178 14.87 9.41 -9.67
CA LEU A 178 13.45 9.77 -9.72
C LEU A 178 12.67 9.30 -8.48
N ILE A 179 12.66 8.00 -8.21
CA ILE A 179 11.77 7.37 -7.21
C ILE A 179 12.55 6.47 -6.24
N GLN A 180 12.06 6.25 -5.02
CA GLN A 180 12.76 5.47 -3.98
C GLN A 180 12.42 3.98 -4.00
N ILE A 181 11.32 3.59 -4.64
CA ILE A 181 10.89 2.19 -4.75
C ILE A 181 11.41 1.52 -6.04
N SER A 182 11.63 0.21 -6.00
CA SER A 182 11.97 -0.63 -7.15
C SER A 182 10.78 -1.38 -7.74
N ARG A 183 9.64 -1.41 -7.03
CA ARG A 183 8.43 -2.13 -7.46
C ARG A 183 7.15 -1.36 -7.16
N SER A 184 6.22 -1.33 -8.11
CA SER A 184 4.90 -0.68 -7.99
C SER A 184 3.90 -1.23 -9.00
N ILE A 185 2.63 -0.92 -8.81
CA ILE A 185 1.64 -0.88 -9.90
C ILE A 185 1.67 0.53 -10.50
N GLY A 186 1.47 0.68 -11.81
CA GLY A 186 1.59 1.98 -12.49
C GLY A 186 3.04 2.33 -12.82
N ASP A 187 3.44 3.60 -12.72
CA ASP A 187 4.77 4.07 -13.14
C ASP A 187 5.18 3.57 -14.54
N VAL A 188 4.21 3.52 -15.46
CA VAL A 188 4.36 2.94 -16.80
C VAL A 188 5.54 3.56 -17.55
N TYR A 189 5.81 4.86 -17.31
CA TYR A 189 6.95 5.57 -17.88
C TYR A 189 8.34 4.99 -17.51
N LEU A 190 8.46 4.16 -16.47
CA LEU A 190 9.68 3.44 -16.10
C LEU A 190 9.64 1.96 -16.47
N LYS A 191 8.50 1.46 -16.95
CA LYS A 191 8.32 0.06 -17.35
C LYS A 191 8.31 -0.10 -18.87
N LYS A 192 7.89 0.92 -19.60
CA LYS A 192 7.69 0.92 -21.05
C LYS A 192 8.31 2.17 -21.66
N ALA A 193 9.37 1.99 -22.45
CA ALA A 193 10.15 3.08 -23.03
C ALA A 193 9.31 4.01 -23.93
N GLU A 194 8.27 3.49 -24.58
CA GLU A 194 7.35 4.28 -25.41
C GLU A 194 6.56 5.36 -24.65
N TYR A 195 6.51 5.30 -23.30
CA TYR A 195 5.88 6.30 -22.44
C TYR A 195 6.90 7.19 -21.72
N ASN A 196 8.20 6.96 -21.88
CA ASN A 196 9.26 7.83 -21.38
C ASN A 196 9.70 8.85 -22.45
N ARG A 197 8.74 9.60 -22.99
CA ARG A 197 8.96 10.55 -24.10
C ARG A 197 7.94 11.68 -24.08
N GLU A 198 8.11 12.66 -24.95
CA GLU A 198 7.09 13.70 -25.14
C GLU A 198 5.75 13.07 -25.56
N PRO A 199 4.62 13.52 -25.00
CA PRO A 199 4.43 14.76 -24.21
C PRO A 199 4.55 14.64 -22.67
N LEU A 200 5.20 13.59 -22.13
CA LEU A 200 5.49 13.50 -20.68
C LEU A 200 6.38 14.66 -20.21
N TYR A 201 6.12 15.18 -19.01
CA TYR A 201 6.92 16.29 -18.49
C TYR A 201 8.40 15.91 -18.37
N GLN A 202 9.27 16.87 -18.70
CA GLN A 202 10.73 16.66 -18.74
C GLN A 202 11.29 16.11 -17.42
N LYS A 203 10.71 16.49 -16.27
CA LYS A 203 11.13 15.99 -14.95
C LYS A 203 11.02 14.47 -14.76
N PHE A 204 10.17 13.80 -15.54
CA PHE A 204 9.99 12.34 -15.52
C PHE A 204 10.74 11.63 -16.65
N ARG A 205 11.26 12.37 -17.63
CA ARG A 205 11.94 11.79 -18.78
C ARG A 205 13.40 11.48 -18.42
N LEU A 206 13.82 10.28 -18.77
CA LEU A 206 15.21 9.88 -18.71
C LEU A 206 15.95 10.45 -19.91
N ARG A 207 17.24 10.76 -19.72
CA ARG A 207 18.10 11.26 -20.80
C ARG A 207 18.36 10.20 -21.87
N GLU A 208 18.50 8.96 -21.43
CA GLU A 208 18.80 7.81 -22.28
C GLU A 208 17.62 6.84 -22.26
N PRO A 209 17.27 6.25 -23.43
CA PRO A 209 16.23 5.24 -23.50
C PRO A 209 16.67 3.96 -22.80
N PHE A 210 15.72 3.25 -22.20
CA PHE A 210 15.94 1.94 -21.61
C PHE A 210 15.28 0.84 -22.46
N ARG A 211 15.87 -0.36 -22.44
CA ARG A 211 15.34 -1.54 -23.17
C ARG A 211 14.60 -2.53 -22.27
N LYS A 212 14.95 -2.56 -20.99
CA LYS A 212 14.33 -3.43 -19.97
C LYS A 212 13.52 -2.56 -19.00
N PRO A 213 12.36 -3.04 -18.51
CA PRO A 213 11.62 -2.34 -17.46
C PRO A 213 12.53 -2.04 -16.25
N ILE A 214 12.56 -0.79 -15.82
CA ILE A 214 13.36 -0.33 -14.68
C ILE A 214 12.70 -0.72 -13.35
N LEU A 215 11.36 -0.61 -13.28
CA LEU A 215 10.57 -1.04 -12.14
C LEU A 215 9.84 -2.35 -12.45
N SER A 216 9.57 -3.14 -11.42
CA SER A 216 8.78 -4.38 -11.52
C SER A 216 7.37 -4.19 -10.93
N SER A 217 6.39 -4.89 -11.50
CA SER A 217 5.04 -5.06 -10.94
C SER A 217 4.83 -6.44 -10.32
N GLU A 218 5.87 -7.27 -10.21
CA GLU A 218 5.78 -8.59 -9.60
C GLU A 218 5.90 -8.52 -8.06
N PRO A 219 4.86 -8.91 -7.31
CA PRO A 219 4.88 -8.81 -5.85
C PRO A 219 5.83 -9.85 -5.24
N SER A 220 6.51 -9.46 -4.16
CA SER A 220 7.05 -10.46 -3.23
C SER A 220 5.90 -11.06 -2.44
N ILE A 221 5.80 -12.38 -2.33
CA ILE A 221 4.72 -13.04 -1.59
C ILE A 221 5.32 -13.94 -0.51
N SER A 222 4.90 -13.72 0.74
CA SER A 222 5.16 -14.63 1.85
C SER A 222 3.87 -15.33 2.27
N VAL A 223 4.02 -16.57 2.74
CA VAL A 223 2.92 -17.41 3.22
C VAL A 223 3.23 -17.79 4.66
N HIS A 224 2.29 -17.53 5.55
CA HIS A 224 2.43 -17.77 6.98
C HIS A 224 1.23 -18.59 7.48
N GLU A 225 1.51 -19.76 8.06
CA GLU A 225 0.48 -20.55 8.72
C GLU A 225 0.17 -19.92 10.08
N LEU A 226 -1.08 -19.45 10.26
CA LEU A 226 -1.49 -18.77 11.48
C LEU A 226 -1.40 -19.72 12.67
N GLN A 227 -0.78 -19.23 13.72
CA GLN A 227 -0.58 -19.97 14.95
C GLN A 227 -1.41 -19.38 16.09
N PRO A 228 -1.77 -20.16 17.13
CA PRO A 228 -2.57 -19.66 18.26
C PRO A 228 -1.94 -18.49 19.05
N HIS A 229 -0.63 -18.26 18.88
CA HIS A 229 0.12 -17.19 19.52
C HIS A 229 0.26 -15.94 18.64
N ASP A 230 -0.24 -15.97 17.40
CA ASP A 230 -0.37 -14.80 16.54
C ASP A 230 -1.58 -13.99 17.01
N GLN A 231 -1.36 -12.75 17.48
CA GLN A 231 -2.40 -11.98 18.15
C GLN A 231 -3.08 -10.95 17.23
N PHE A 232 -2.28 -10.26 16.41
CA PHE A 232 -2.79 -9.23 15.50
C PHE A 232 -1.80 -8.93 14.39
N LEU A 233 -2.32 -8.34 13.31
CA LEU A 233 -1.55 -7.85 12.17
C LEU A 233 -1.71 -6.34 12.07
N ILE A 234 -0.63 -5.65 11.73
CA ILE A 234 -0.59 -4.21 11.41
C ILE A 234 -0.18 -4.09 9.94
N PHE A 235 -1.03 -3.50 9.13
CA PHE A 235 -0.74 -3.12 7.75
C PHE A 235 -0.69 -1.60 7.68
N ALA A 236 0.38 -1.03 7.14
CA ALA A 236 0.45 0.41 6.95
C ALA A 236 1.37 0.85 5.80
N SER A 237 1.09 2.05 5.27
CA SER A 237 1.95 2.76 4.32
C SER A 237 3.26 3.20 4.97
N ASP A 238 4.24 3.57 4.14
CA ASP A 238 5.57 3.96 4.63
C ASP A 238 5.49 5.16 5.60
N GLY A 239 4.51 6.03 5.45
CA GLY A 239 4.26 7.18 6.33
C GLY A 239 4.08 6.81 7.79
N LEU A 240 3.72 5.56 8.13
CA LEU A 240 3.79 5.08 9.53
C LEU A 240 5.23 4.68 9.90
N TRP A 241 5.85 3.86 9.04
CA TRP A 241 7.12 3.18 9.30
C TRP A 241 8.35 4.10 9.21
N GLU A 242 8.22 5.28 8.58
CA GLU A 242 9.19 6.36 8.66
C GLU A 242 9.33 6.93 10.09
N HIS A 243 8.32 6.75 10.92
CA HIS A 243 8.24 7.36 12.25
C HIS A 243 8.25 6.37 13.39
N LEU A 244 7.79 5.13 13.20
CA LEU A 244 7.72 4.12 14.26
C LEU A 244 8.51 2.88 13.87
N SER A 245 9.23 2.29 14.83
CA SER A 245 9.76 0.94 14.64
C SER A 245 8.64 -0.11 14.66
N ASN A 246 8.94 -1.31 14.16
CA ASN A 246 8.00 -2.43 14.22
C ASN A 246 7.56 -2.73 15.66
N GLN A 247 8.50 -2.68 16.61
CA GLN A 247 8.21 -2.98 18.01
C GLN A 247 7.42 -1.85 18.68
N ASP A 248 7.73 -0.57 18.41
CA ASP A 248 6.94 0.55 18.93
C ASP A 248 5.46 0.44 18.53
N ALA A 249 5.20 0.09 17.26
CA ALA A 249 3.84 -0.10 16.75
C ALA A 249 3.13 -1.27 17.46
N VAL A 250 3.82 -2.40 17.64
CA VAL A 250 3.29 -3.58 18.37
C VAL A 250 3.00 -3.25 19.83
N ASP A 251 3.90 -2.53 20.50
CA ASP A 251 3.74 -2.12 21.89
C ASP A 251 2.55 -1.17 22.08
N ILE A 252 2.34 -0.24 21.13
CA ILE A 252 1.16 0.63 21.13
C ILE A 252 -0.12 -0.20 20.99
N VAL A 253 -0.16 -1.19 20.10
CA VAL A 253 -1.31 -2.09 19.91
C VAL A 253 -1.59 -2.92 21.15
N GLN A 254 -0.56 -3.50 21.75
CA GLN A 254 -0.71 -4.34 22.93
C GLN A 254 -1.19 -3.55 24.16
N ASN A 255 -0.65 -2.36 24.38
CA ASN A 255 -0.88 -1.59 25.61
C ASN A 255 -2.05 -0.61 25.51
N SER A 256 -2.85 -0.68 24.44
CA SER A 256 -3.97 0.24 24.21
C SER A 256 -5.30 -0.49 24.01
N PRO A 257 -6.45 0.16 24.29
CA PRO A 257 -7.75 -0.37 23.93
C PRO A 257 -7.86 -0.58 22.41
N ARG A 258 -8.48 -1.71 22.01
CA ARG A 258 -8.71 -2.04 20.60
C ARG A 258 -9.47 -0.94 19.85
N ASN A 259 -10.43 -0.30 20.50
CA ASN A 259 -11.19 0.79 19.90
C ASN A 259 -10.29 2.00 19.62
N GLY A 260 -10.25 2.40 18.35
CA GLY A 260 -9.46 3.52 17.88
C GLY A 260 -7.96 3.24 17.76
N ILE A 261 -7.54 1.97 17.79
CA ILE A 261 -6.11 1.63 17.80
C ILE A 261 -5.34 2.17 16.60
N ALA A 262 -5.90 2.06 15.38
CA ALA A 262 -5.28 2.59 14.18
C ALA A 262 -5.07 4.12 14.27
N ARG A 263 -6.01 4.86 14.88
CA ARG A 263 -5.86 6.31 15.11
C ARG A 263 -4.78 6.62 16.14
N ARG A 264 -4.53 5.72 17.11
CA ARG A 264 -3.44 5.88 18.08
C ARG A 264 -2.08 5.69 17.41
N LEU A 265 -1.95 4.71 16.53
CA LEU A 265 -0.74 4.51 15.72
C LEU A 265 -0.45 5.75 14.84
N VAL A 266 -1.46 6.25 14.11
CA VAL A 266 -1.34 7.49 13.33
C VAL A 266 -0.94 8.67 14.23
N LYS A 267 -1.57 8.83 15.39
CA LYS A 267 -1.23 9.90 16.34
C LYS A 267 0.22 9.80 16.81
N ALA A 268 0.69 8.59 17.15
CA ALA A 268 2.06 8.37 17.61
C ALA A 268 3.08 8.73 16.53
N ALA A 269 2.85 8.30 15.29
CA ALA A 269 3.70 8.67 14.15
C ALA A 269 3.75 10.19 13.94
N LEU A 270 2.60 10.88 14.01
CA LEU A 270 2.57 12.35 13.90
C LEU A 270 3.26 13.06 15.07
N GLN A 271 3.23 12.48 16.27
CA GLN A 271 3.98 13.03 17.41
C GLN A 271 5.49 12.89 17.20
N GLU A 272 5.94 11.76 16.67
CA GLU A 272 7.36 11.58 16.34
C GLU A 272 7.79 12.44 15.15
N ALA A 273 6.94 12.60 14.13
CA ALA A 273 7.16 13.53 13.03
C ALA A 273 7.34 14.97 13.51
N ALA A 274 6.47 15.43 14.42
CA ALA A 274 6.56 16.75 15.04
C ALA A 274 7.85 16.91 15.85
N LYS A 275 8.22 15.88 16.62
CA LYS A 275 9.45 15.86 17.43
C LYS A 275 10.71 15.94 16.56
N LYS A 276 10.79 15.20 15.45
CA LYS A 276 11.89 15.27 14.46
C LYS A 276 12.06 16.66 13.84
N ARG A 277 11.03 17.50 13.91
CA ARG A 277 10.99 18.89 13.42
C ARG A 277 10.95 19.92 14.55
N GLU A 278 11.25 19.48 15.77
CA GLU A 278 11.32 20.33 16.97
C GLU A 278 10.05 21.17 17.21
N MET A 279 8.89 20.62 16.86
CA MET A 279 7.61 21.32 16.97
C MET A 279 6.57 20.55 17.79
N ARG A 280 5.54 21.26 18.25
CA ARG A 280 4.43 20.62 18.96
C ARG A 280 3.52 19.90 17.96
N TYR A 281 3.02 18.74 18.36
CA TYR A 281 1.98 18.02 17.60
C TYR A 281 0.75 18.91 17.29
N SER A 282 0.36 19.80 18.21
CA SER A 282 -0.74 20.75 17.98
C SER A 282 -0.48 21.73 16.85
N ASP A 283 0.78 22.08 16.60
CA ASP A 283 1.17 23.04 15.59
C ASP A 283 1.30 22.34 14.23
N LEU A 284 1.86 21.13 14.20
CA LEU A 284 1.86 20.27 13.01
C LEU A 284 0.44 20.07 12.44
N LYS A 285 -0.55 19.84 13.31
CA LYS A 285 -1.95 19.66 12.90
C LYS A 285 -2.59 20.90 12.26
N LYS A 286 -2.07 22.09 12.53
CA LYS A 286 -2.57 23.36 11.98
C LYS A 286 -1.95 23.69 10.63
N ILE A 287 -0.84 23.03 10.24
CA ILE A 287 -0.22 23.22 8.93
C ILE A 287 -1.18 22.71 7.86
N ASP A 288 -1.41 23.50 6.83
CA ASP A 288 -2.27 23.11 5.71
C ASP A 288 -1.72 21.89 4.95
N ARG A 289 -2.64 21.14 4.35
CA ARG A 289 -2.31 20.02 3.46
C ARG A 289 -1.44 20.52 2.29
N GLY A 290 -0.61 19.65 1.72
CA GLY A 290 0.42 20.01 0.76
C GLY A 290 1.67 20.57 1.42
N VAL A 291 1.54 21.59 2.27
CA VAL A 291 2.67 22.09 3.07
C VAL A 291 3.08 21.05 4.12
N ARG A 292 2.10 20.39 4.73
CA ARG A 292 2.31 19.34 5.73
C ARG A 292 3.15 18.17 5.22
N ARG A 293 3.20 17.92 3.90
CA ARG A 293 4.02 16.85 3.29
C ARG A 293 5.52 16.95 3.60
N HIS A 294 6.02 18.14 3.94
CA HIS A 294 7.42 18.33 4.36
C HIS A 294 7.75 17.75 5.76
N PHE A 295 6.71 17.36 6.52
CA PHE A 295 6.82 16.89 7.89
C PHE A 295 6.54 15.39 8.03
N HIS A 296 5.56 14.88 7.27
CA HIS A 296 5.21 13.46 7.20
C HIS A 296 4.51 13.16 5.86
N ASP A 297 4.42 11.91 5.45
CA ASP A 297 3.60 11.50 4.29
C ASP A 297 2.13 11.23 4.66
N ASP A 298 1.28 10.94 3.68
CA ASP A 298 0.00 10.28 3.95
C ASP A 298 0.25 9.03 4.82
N ILE A 299 -0.59 8.79 5.83
CA ILE A 299 -0.44 7.63 6.72
C ILE A 299 -1.75 6.86 6.73
N THR A 300 -1.70 5.61 6.30
CA THR A 300 -2.82 4.68 6.31
C THR A 300 -2.48 3.48 7.14
N VAL A 301 -3.37 3.10 8.07
CA VAL A 301 -3.15 1.99 9.01
C VAL A 301 -4.39 1.12 9.13
N VAL A 302 -4.21 -0.19 8.98
CA VAL A 302 -5.21 -1.21 9.30
C VAL A 302 -4.63 -2.17 10.34
N VAL A 303 -5.38 -2.39 11.43
CA VAL A 303 -5.02 -3.39 12.45
C VAL A 303 -6.10 -4.47 12.45
N VAL A 304 -5.69 -5.73 12.30
CA VAL A 304 -6.57 -6.91 12.30
C VAL A 304 -6.23 -7.77 13.50
N TYR A 305 -7.18 -7.95 14.41
CA TYR A 305 -6.99 -8.87 15.54
C TYR A 305 -7.36 -10.29 15.13
N LEU A 306 -6.49 -11.23 15.46
CA LEU A 306 -6.67 -12.65 15.19
C LEU A 306 -7.40 -13.29 16.37
N ASP A 307 -8.38 -14.15 16.10
CA ASP A 307 -9.04 -14.93 17.14
C ASP A 307 -8.35 -16.29 17.27
N SER A 308 -7.58 -16.48 18.34
CA SER A 308 -6.84 -17.72 18.62
C SER A 308 -7.74 -18.96 18.70
N ASN A 309 -9.01 -18.80 19.06
CA ASN A 309 -9.98 -19.91 19.15
C ASN A 309 -10.51 -20.32 17.77
N LEU A 310 -10.53 -19.39 16.81
CA LEU A 310 -10.93 -19.68 15.42
C LEU A 310 -9.75 -20.18 14.59
N VAL A 311 -8.53 -19.70 14.88
CA VAL A 311 -7.30 -20.20 14.26
C VAL A 311 -7.11 -21.69 14.51
N SER A 312 -7.39 -22.17 15.74
CA SER A 312 -7.31 -23.61 16.08
C SER A 312 -8.43 -24.47 15.45
N ARG A 313 -9.50 -23.85 14.93
CA ARG A 313 -10.66 -24.51 14.32
C ARG A 313 -10.78 -24.28 12.81
N ALA A 314 -9.81 -23.61 12.18
CA ALA A 314 -9.87 -23.24 10.76
C ALA A 314 -9.95 -24.46 9.81
N SER A 315 -9.62 -25.66 10.29
CA SER A 315 -9.79 -26.92 9.57
C SER A 315 -11.20 -27.55 9.67
N SER A 316 -12.10 -27.03 10.52
CA SER A 316 -13.39 -27.67 10.83
C SER A 316 -14.66 -26.81 10.64
N VAL A 317 -14.54 -25.51 10.35
CA VAL A 317 -15.72 -24.61 10.25
C VAL A 317 -15.69 -23.77 8.96
N LYS A 318 -16.79 -23.80 8.19
CA LYS A 318 -17.05 -22.87 7.08
C LYS A 318 -17.47 -21.50 7.64
N GLY A 319 -16.50 -20.63 7.90
CA GLY A 319 -16.73 -19.25 8.35
C GLY A 319 -15.44 -18.43 8.45
N PRO A 320 -15.51 -17.08 8.49
CA PRO A 320 -14.31 -16.26 8.63
C PRO A 320 -13.61 -16.53 9.98
N SER A 321 -12.29 -16.74 9.95
CA SER A 321 -11.47 -16.97 11.14
C SER A 321 -11.21 -15.71 11.98
N LEU A 322 -11.88 -14.60 11.67
CA LEU A 322 -11.63 -13.27 12.21
C LEU A 322 -12.94 -12.57 12.62
N SER A 323 -12.89 -11.84 13.73
CA SER A 323 -13.95 -10.92 14.14
C SER A 323 -13.61 -9.50 13.69
N VAL A 324 -14.27 -9.00 12.64
CA VAL A 324 -14.15 -7.62 12.19
C VAL A 324 -15.15 -6.74 12.97
N ARG A 325 -14.73 -6.13 14.07
CA ARG A 325 -15.48 -5.01 14.69
C ARG A 325 -14.92 -3.69 14.19
N GLY A 326 -15.52 -3.16 13.12
CA GLY A 326 -15.23 -1.82 12.64
C GLY A 326 -15.75 -0.75 13.61
N GLY A 327 -14.86 0.08 14.14
CA GLY A 327 -15.24 1.37 14.73
C GLY A 327 -15.52 2.36 13.61
N GLY A 328 -16.63 2.19 12.90
CA GLY A 328 -17.02 3.04 11.77
C GLY A 328 -17.60 4.37 12.22
N VAL A 329 -17.06 5.46 11.68
CA VAL A 329 -17.85 6.68 11.47
C VAL A 329 -18.41 6.56 10.06
N HIS A 330 -19.73 6.63 9.92
CA HIS A 330 -20.41 6.73 8.64
C HIS A 330 -19.97 8.03 7.97
N LEU A 331 -19.21 7.95 6.87
CA LEU A 331 -19.03 9.11 5.98
C LEU A 331 -20.12 9.05 4.90
N PRO A 332 -20.90 10.13 4.67
CA PRO A 332 -21.91 10.12 3.63
C PRO A 332 -21.25 10.10 2.24
N ALA A 333 -21.74 9.23 1.37
CA ALA A 333 -21.46 9.29 -0.05
C ALA A 333 -22.13 10.54 -0.65
N LYS A 334 -21.37 11.64 -0.76
CA LYS A 334 -21.50 12.74 -1.74
C LYS A 334 -20.70 13.94 -1.25
N THR A 335 -19.52 14.15 -1.83
CA THR A 335 -18.98 15.50 -2.00
C THR A 335 -18.53 15.59 -3.44
N LEU A 336 -19.50 15.94 -4.29
CA LEU A 336 -19.26 16.39 -5.65
C LEU A 336 -18.34 17.61 -5.57
N ALA A 337 -17.30 17.62 -6.41
CA ALA A 337 -16.51 18.81 -6.65
C ALA A 337 -17.43 19.95 -7.14
N PRO A 338 -17.18 21.22 -6.77
CA PRO A 338 -17.90 22.33 -7.39
C PRO A 338 -17.51 22.42 -8.86
N CYS A 339 -18.49 22.21 -9.74
CA CYS A 339 -18.43 22.65 -11.13
C CYS A 339 -18.08 24.15 -11.20
N SER A 340 -17.24 24.48 -12.17
CA SER A 340 -16.98 25.82 -12.66
C SER A 340 -18.28 26.60 -12.91
N THR A 341 -18.36 27.81 -12.38
CA THR A 341 -19.36 28.83 -12.71
C THR A 341 -19.26 29.25 -14.18
N PRO A 342 -20.37 29.49 -14.89
CA PRO A 342 -20.36 30.11 -16.21
C PRO A 342 -20.02 31.61 -16.10
N MET A 343 -19.20 32.11 -17.04
CA MET A 343 -18.99 33.54 -17.24
C MET A 343 -20.29 34.21 -17.70
N GLU A 344 -20.71 35.25 -16.98
CA GLU A 344 -21.67 36.23 -17.47
C GLU A 344 -21.01 37.08 -18.56
N VAL A 345 -21.66 37.13 -19.72
CA VAL A 345 -21.35 38.03 -20.82
C VAL A 345 -22.00 39.37 -20.51
N ASN A 346 -21.20 40.38 -20.17
CA ASN A 346 -21.67 41.77 -20.17
C ASN A 346 -21.65 42.31 -21.60
N ILE A 347 -22.83 42.68 -22.08
CA ILE A 347 -23.05 43.46 -23.28
C ILE A 347 -22.91 44.93 -22.91
N SER A 348 -21.96 45.61 -23.53
CA SER A 348 -22.04 47.03 -23.90
C SER A 348 -21.17 47.26 -25.13
#